data_AF-A0A448P2R0-F1
#
_entry.id   AF-A0A448P2R0-F1
#
_cell.length_a   1.000
_cell.length_b   1.000
_cell.length_c   1.000
_cell.angle_alpha   90.00
_cell.angle_beta   90.00
_cell.angle_gamma   90.00
#
_symmetry.space_group_name_H-M   'P 1'
#
loop_
_entity.id
_entity.type
_entity.pdbx_description
1 polymer ?
#
loop_
_entity_poly.entity_id
_entity_poly.type
_entity_poly.pdbx_seq_one_letter_code
_entity_poly.pdbx_strand_id
1 'polypeptide(L)'
;MPARQPRLTGDQRRAMAEVLAQRYDEGASIRSLAVEFGRSYGLVQRLLAEAGVEFRARGGADPSSPMTRAERESEAPTDDSRDAPEQPREPDEAAETVTEEQLAKAEAKARRATNRLSKALRARAKLTKANSSKKQRRAAKKKVANRRLKSEKAADRLERIREQLDAHTGH
;
A
#
# COMPACT_ATOMS: atom_id res chain seq x y z
N MET A 1 11.02 19.95 11.45
CA MET A 1 11.25 18.56 11.90
C MET A 1 10.00 18.09 12.62
N PRO A 2 9.30 17.02 12.21
CA PRO A 2 8.19 16.52 13.02
C PRO A 2 8.74 16.00 14.34
N ALA A 3 8.37 16.64 15.45
CA ALA A 3 8.73 16.21 16.78
C ALA A 3 8.21 14.78 17.00
N ARG A 4 9.10 13.87 17.42
CA ARG A 4 8.71 12.49 17.73
C ARG A 4 7.77 12.53 18.93
N GLN A 5 6.55 12.06 18.74
CA GLN A 5 5.55 12.14 19.79
C GLN A 5 5.94 11.28 21.01
N PRO A 6 5.66 11.76 22.24
CA PRO A 6 5.97 11.04 23.46
C PRO A 6 5.23 9.70 23.50
N ARG A 7 5.88 8.70 24.09
CA ARG A 7 5.32 7.36 24.27
C ARG A 7 4.22 7.43 25.33
N LEU A 8 3.03 6.91 25.01
CA LEU A 8 1.96 6.71 26.00
C LEU A 8 2.37 5.56 26.92
N THR A 9 2.39 5.80 28.23
CA THR A 9 2.73 4.79 29.25
C THR A 9 1.60 4.58 30.24
N GLY A 10 1.43 3.33 30.68
CA GLY A 10 0.58 2.93 31.82
C GLY A 10 -0.80 3.57 31.83
N ASP A 11 -1.01 4.51 32.75
CA ASP A 11 -2.30 5.14 33.01
C ASP A 11 -2.75 6.09 31.90
N GLN A 12 -1.82 6.83 31.28
CA GLN A 12 -2.14 7.67 30.12
C GLN A 12 -2.63 6.84 28.94
N ARG A 13 -2.11 5.62 28.82
CA ARG A 13 -2.49 4.67 27.77
C ARG A 13 -3.90 4.15 27.99
N ARG A 14 -4.24 3.79 29.24
CA ARG A 14 -5.57 3.30 29.63
C ARG A 14 -6.64 4.37 29.48
N ALA A 15 -6.40 5.57 30.03
CA ALA A 15 -7.33 6.70 29.90
C ALA A 15 -7.60 7.06 28.43
N MET A 16 -6.57 7.05 27.58
CA MET A 16 -6.75 7.27 26.14
C MET A 16 -7.52 6.14 25.46
N ALA A 17 -7.31 4.89 25.86
CA ALA A 17 -8.01 3.75 25.31
C ALA A 17 -9.52 3.81 25.62
N GLU A 18 -9.90 4.21 26.83
CA GLU A 18 -11.29 4.42 27.25
C GLU A 18 -11.97 5.55 26.45
N VAL A 19 -11.30 6.69 26.32
CA VAL A 19 -11.82 7.83 25.54
C VAL A 19 -12.00 7.45 24.07
N LEU A 20 -11.03 6.74 23.48
CA LEU A 20 -11.12 6.27 22.10
C LEU A 20 -12.24 5.23 21.92
N ALA A 21 -12.43 4.34 22.89
CA ALA A 21 -13.49 3.34 22.87
C ALA A 21 -14.88 4.00 22.88
N GLN A 22 -15.08 5.02 23.73
CA GLN A 22 -16.33 5.76 23.78
C GLN A 22 -16.66 6.45 22.45
N ARG A 23 -15.66 7.13 21.85
CA ARG A 23 -15.84 7.77 20.54
C ARG A 23 -16.08 6.78 19.41
N TYR A 24 -15.49 5.58 19.48
CA TYR A 24 -15.72 4.53 18.50
C TYR A 24 -17.13 3.92 18.63
N ASP A 25 -17.63 3.80 19.86
CA ASP A 25 -18.99 3.38 20.15
C ASP A 25 -20.02 4.39 19.62
N GLU A 26 -19.73 5.70 19.76
CA GLU A 26 -20.47 6.82 19.16
C GLU A 26 -20.50 6.81 17.62
N GLY A 27 -19.74 5.91 16.97
CA GLY A 27 -19.73 5.73 15.52
C GLY A 27 -18.56 6.39 14.80
N ALA A 28 -17.59 6.98 15.52
CA ALA A 28 -16.42 7.56 14.89
C ALA A 28 -15.51 6.49 14.27
N SER A 29 -14.99 6.74 13.07
CA SER A 29 -14.06 5.83 12.42
C SER A 29 -12.66 5.89 13.08
N ILE A 30 -11.95 4.76 13.11
CA ILE A 30 -10.55 4.68 13.61
C ILE A 30 -9.64 5.72 12.91
N ARG A 31 -9.93 6.07 11.65
CA ARG A 31 -9.16 7.06 10.89
C ARG A 31 -9.47 8.48 11.36
N SER A 32 -10.73 8.80 11.60
CA SER A 32 -11.16 10.09 12.15
C SER A 32 -10.53 10.32 13.53
N LEU A 33 -10.57 9.30 14.39
CA LEU A 33 -9.91 9.33 15.71
C LEU A 33 -8.39 9.50 15.61
N ALA A 34 -7.74 8.86 14.65
CA ALA A 34 -6.31 9.06 14.44
C ALA A 34 -5.95 10.51 14.08
N VAL A 35 -6.78 11.17 13.26
CA VAL A 35 -6.58 12.56 12.86
C VAL A 35 -6.89 13.53 14.00
N GLU A 36 -8.04 13.34 14.67
CA GLU A 36 -8.51 14.18 15.78
C GLU A 36 -7.51 14.18 16.94
N PHE A 37 -7.02 13.01 17.32
CA PHE A 37 -6.06 12.87 18.42
C PHE A 37 -4.60 13.07 17.95
N GLY A 38 -4.37 13.31 16.65
CA GLY A 38 -3.03 13.51 16.08
C GLY A 38 -2.11 12.29 16.24
N ARG A 39 -2.68 11.07 16.28
CA ARG A 39 -1.96 9.82 16.51
C ARG A 39 -2.00 8.90 15.30
N SER A 40 -1.08 7.93 15.28
CA SER A 40 -1.04 6.96 14.20
C SER A 40 -2.21 5.99 14.31
N TYR A 41 -2.79 5.65 13.15
CA TYR A 41 -3.85 4.65 13.03
C TYR A 41 -3.55 3.35 13.78
N GLY A 42 -2.33 2.82 13.61
CA GLY A 42 -1.93 1.58 14.27
C GLY A 42 -1.79 1.69 15.79
N LEU A 43 -1.56 2.89 16.34
CA LEU A 43 -1.58 3.11 17.79
C LEU A 43 -3.04 3.13 18.29
N VAL A 44 -3.91 3.90 17.62
CA VAL A 44 -5.35 3.96 17.95
C VAL A 44 -6.00 2.59 17.87
N GLN A 45 -5.72 1.82 16.80
CA GLN A 45 -6.23 0.46 16.65
C GLN A 45 -5.76 -0.47 17.79
N ARG A 46 -4.51 -0.35 18.25
CA ARG A 46 -4.02 -1.14 19.38
C ARG A 46 -4.68 -0.73 20.70
N LEU A 47 -4.94 0.56 20.90
CA LEU A 47 -5.62 1.06 22.11
C LEU A 47 -7.07 0.60 22.17
N LEU A 48 -7.78 0.63 21.03
CA LEU A 48 -9.14 0.09 20.94
C LEU A 48 -9.19 -1.41 21.22
N ALA A 49 -8.20 -2.17 20.71
CA ALA A 49 -8.09 -3.60 20.99
C ALA A 49 -7.82 -3.88 22.48
N GLU A 50 -6.99 -3.05 23.13
CA GLU A 50 -6.71 -3.16 24.57
C GLU A 50 -7.90 -2.76 25.45
N ALA A 51 -8.75 -1.85 24.97
CA ALA A 51 -10.03 -1.50 25.60
C ALA A 51 -11.11 -2.58 25.41
N GLY A 52 -10.83 -3.67 24.68
CA GLY A 52 -11.78 -4.74 24.46
C GLY A 52 -12.92 -4.40 23.50
N VAL A 53 -12.74 -3.36 22.67
CA VAL A 53 -13.76 -2.95 21.70
C VAL A 53 -13.90 -3.99 20.60
N GLU A 54 -15.12 -4.46 20.35
CA GLU A 54 -15.41 -5.27 19.17
C GLU A 54 -15.31 -4.40 17.91
N PHE A 55 -14.31 -4.67 17.09
CA PHE A 55 -14.18 -3.97 15.82
C PHE A 55 -15.39 -4.30 14.95
N ARG A 56 -16.17 -3.26 14.64
CA ARG A 56 -17.23 -3.34 13.63
C ARG A 56 -16.62 -3.98 12.39
N ALA A 57 -17.17 -5.13 12.01
CA ALA A 57 -16.80 -5.78 10.76
C ALA A 57 -17.03 -4.77 9.66
N ARG A 58 -15.95 -4.19 9.14
CA ARG A 58 -16.06 -3.33 7.97
C ARG A 58 -16.63 -4.23 6.88
N GLY A 59 -17.79 -3.87 6.32
CA GLY A 59 -18.45 -4.56 5.21
C GLY A 59 -17.58 -4.51 3.96
N GLY A 60 -16.46 -5.21 4.00
CA GLY A 60 -15.32 -4.96 3.16
C GLY A 60 -14.12 -5.76 3.66
N ALA A 61 -14.23 -7.08 3.54
CA ALA A 61 -13.20 -7.92 2.95
C ALA A 61 -11.74 -7.54 3.29
N ASP A 62 -11.14 -8.26 4.24
CA ASP A 62 -9.69 -8.23 4.47
C ASP A 62 -8.92 -8.27 3.14
N PRO A 63 -8.10 -7.25 2.80
CA PRO A 63 -7.35 -7.23 1.54
C PRO A 63 -6.28 -8.33 1.47
N SER A 64 -6.07 -9.06 2.57
CA SER A 64 -5.14 -10.19 2.68
C SER A 64 -5.82 -11.56 2.63
N SER A 65 -7.15 -11.62 2.63
CA SER A 65 -7.85 -12.91 2.50
C SER A 65 -7.86 -13.36 1.04
N PRO A 66 -7.54 -14.63 0.72
CA PRO A 66 -7.48 -15.11 -0.66
C PRO A 66 -8.84 -15.04 -1.39
N MET A 67 -9.98 -15.03 -0.67
CA MET A 67 -11.32 -14.87 -1.26
C MET A 67 -11.54 -13.48 -1.88
N THR A 68 -11.11 -12.43 -1.18
CA THR A 68 -11.40 -11.03 -1.57
C THR A 68 -10.61 -10.56 -2.79
N ARG A 69 -9.60 -11.32 -3.22
CA ARG A 69 -8.87 -11.07 -4.47
C ARG A 69 -9.64 -11.55 -5.70
N ALA A 70 -10.43 -12.62 -5.57
CA ALA A 70 -11.22 -13.16 -6.67
C ALA A 70 -12.48 -12.32 -6.93
N GLU A 71 -13.10 -11.79 -5.87
CA GLU A 71 -14.35 -11.01 -5.97
C GLU A 71 -14.13 -9.57 -6.49
N ARG A 72 -12.90 -9.03 -6.39
CA ARG A 72 -12.57 -7.67 -6.86
C ARG A 72 -12.51 -7.51 -8.38
N GLU A 73 -12.57 -8.60 -9.15
CA GLU A 73 -12.55 -8.56 -10.61
C GLU A 73 -13.94 -8.33 -11.24
N SER A 74 -15.01 -8.25 -10.44
CA SER A 74 -16.37 -8.33 -11.01
C SER A 74 -17.28 -7.12 -10.79
N GLU A 75 -17.08 -6.25 -9.79
CA GLU A 75 -18.07 -5.20 -9.52
C GLU A 75 -17.45 -3.82 -9.23
N ALA A 76 -17.87 -2.84 -10.04
CA ALA A 76 -17.52 -1.43 -9.93
C ALA A 76 -18.16 -0.79 -8.67
N PRO A 77 -17.58 0.29 -8.14
CA PRO A 77 -17.85 0.76 -6.79
C PRO A 77 -19.11 1.63 -6.72
N THR A 78 -19.93 1.42 -5.69
CA THR A 78 -20.93 2.40 -5.23
C THR A 78 -20.51 2.98 -3.88
N ASP A 79 -20.55 4.30 -3.90
CA ASP A 79 -20.30 5.32 -2.88
C ASP A 79 -21.15 5.12 -1.62
N ASP A 80 -20.60 5.43 -0.44
CA ASP A 80 -21.33 6.23 0.56
C ASP A 80 -20.39 6.75 1.66
N SER A 81 -20.07 8.04 1.61
CA SER A 81 -20.15 8.95 2.75
C SER A 81 -19.60 10.32 2.35
N ARG A 82 -20.54 11.16 1.91
CA ARG A 82 -20.41 12.59 1.66
C ARG A 82 -20.30 13.33 2.99
N ASP A 83 -19.23 14.08 3.18
CA ASP A 83 -19.28 15.38 3.84
C ASP A 83 -17.98 16.16 3.55
N ALA A 84 -18.04 17.07 2.58
CA ALA A 84 -17.05 18.13 2.38
C ALA A 84 -17.74 19.29 1.62
N PRO A 85 -17.60 20.54 2.09
CA PRO A 85 -18.39 21.65 1.61
C PRO A 85 -17.96 22.12 0.22
N GLU A 86 -18.97 22.62 -0.47
CA GLU A 86 -19.01 23.31 -1.75
C GLU A 86 -17.82 24.23 -2.02
N GLN A 87 -17.04 23.91 -3.05
CA GLN A 87 -16.28 24.90 -3.81
C GLN A 87 -16.94 25.05 -5.19
N PRO A 88 -17.34 26.26 -5.61
CA PRO A 88 -18.00 26.50 -6.88
C PRO A 88 -17.16 26.01 -8.06
N ARG A 89 -17.83 25.31 -8.98
CA ARG A 89 -17.31 24.89 -10.28
C ARG A 89 -17.04 26.12 -11.16
N GLU A 90 -16.02 26.00 -11.99
CA GLU A 90 -15.97 26.47 -13.38
C GLU A 90 -14.80 25.70 -14.07
N PRO A 91 -14.83 25.47 -15.40
CA PRO A 91 -15.20 24.16 -15.96
C PRO A 91 -14.08 23.50 -16.82
N ASP A 92 -14.34 22.26 -17.25
CA ASP A 92 -13.72 21.48 -18.35
C ASP A 92 -12.22 21.71 -18.68
N GLU A 93 -11.35 20.73 -18.35
CA GLU A 93 -10.11 20.33 -19.07
C GLU A 93 -9.28 19.31 -18.23
N ALA A 94 -9.84 18.17 -17.81
CA ALA A 94 -9.09 17.16 -17.05
C ALA A 94 -9.44 15.71 -17.37
N ALA A 95 -9.90 15.43 -18.59
CA ALA A 95 -10.25 14.07 -19.02
C ALA A 95 -9.07 13.25 -19.60
N GLU A 96 -7.86 13.81 -19.78
CA GLU A 96 -6.78 13.12 -20.52
C GLU A 96 -5.51 12.77 -19.72
N THR A 97 -5.38 13.13 -18.45
CA THR A 97 -4.09 12.96 -17.71
C THR A 97 -3.92 11.60 -17.01
N VAL A 98 -4.89 10.68 -17.14
CA VAL A 98 -4.90 9.42 -16.39
C VAL A 98 -4.05 8.33 -17.04
N THR A 99 -3.54 8.48 -18.28
CA THR A 99 -2.81 7.42 -18.99
C THR A 99 -1.28 7.61 -19.00
N GLU A 100 -0.77 8.82 -19.25
CA GLU A 100 0.69 9.11 -19.24
C GLU A 100 1.32 8.93 -17.85
N GLU A 101 0.61 9.35 -16.80
CA GLU A 101 1.07 9.13 -15.43
C GLU A 101 1.22 7.64 -15.10
N GLN A 102 0.35 6.79 -15.64
CA GLN A 102 0.39 5.35 -15.41
C GLN A 102 1.59 4.72 -16.09
N LEU A 103 1.95 5.19 -17.30
CA LEU A 103 3.17 4.80 -17.98
C LEU A 103 4.40 5.23 -17.17
N ALA A 104 4.48 6.49 -16.72
CA ALA A 104 5.60 6.97 -15.92
C ALA A 104 5.78 6.17 -14.60
N LYS A 105 4.67 5.89 -13.90
CA LYS A 105 4.66 5.06 -12.68
C LYS A 105 5.12 3.62 -12.98
N ALA A 106 4.67 3.03 -14.08
CA ALA A 106 5.08 1.70 -14.51
C ALA A 106 6.57 1.67 -14.93
N GLU A 107 7.08 2.73 -15.54
CA GLU A 107 8.48 2.85 -15.96
C GLU A 107 9.40 2.91 -14.76
N ALA A 108 9.07 3.78 -13.81
CA ALA A 108 9.78 3.85 -12.54
C ALA A 108 9.79 2.49 -11.82
N LYS A 109 8.68 1.74 -11.88
CA LYS A 109 8.58 0.41 -11.28
C LYS A 109 9.48 -0.62 -11.98
N ALA A 110 9.50 -0.65 -13.30
CA ALA A 110 10.37 -1.55 -14.06
C ALA A 110 11.86 -1.20 -13.86
N ARG A 111 12.23 0.08 -13.94
CA ARG A 111 13.59 0.56 -13.63
C ARG A 111 14.04 0.14 -12.22
N ARG A 112 13.17 0.29 -11.22
CA ARG A 112 13.46 -0.18 -9.85
C ARG A 112 13.62 -1.70 -9.81
N ALA A 113 12.83 -2.46 -10.57
CA ALA A 113 12.92 -3.92 -10.61
C ALA A 113 14.20 -4.42 -11.28
N THR A 114 14.60 -3.84 -12.41
CA THR A 114 15.86 -4.15 -13.12
C THR A 114 17.08 -3.79 -12.28
N ASN A 115 17.08 -2.63 -11.61
CA ASN A 115 18.15 -2.24 -10.67
C ASN A 115 18.28 -3.23 -9.49
N ARG A 116 17.15 -3.76 -9.01
CA ARG A 116 17.16 -4.79 -7.95
C ARG A 116 17.68 -6.14 -8.46
N LEU A 117 17.37 -6.51 -9.71
CA LEU A 117 17.92 -7.69 -10.36
C LEU A 117 19.43 -7.56 -10.58
N SER A 118 19.89 -6.44 -11.13
CA SER A 118 21.32 -6.19 -11.38
C SER A 118 22.13 -6.21 -10.08
N LYS A 119 21.62 -5.60 -9.00
CA LYS A 119 22.23 -5.70 -7.67
C LYS A 119 22.29 -7.13 -7.15
N ALA A 120 21.25 -7.94 -7.38
CA ALA A 120 21.23 -9.34 -6.98
C ALA A 120 22.21 -10.21 -7.79
N LEU A 121 22.34 -9.95 -9.09
CA LEU A 121 23.31 -10.61 -9.97
C LEU A 121 24.74 -10.32 -9.53
N ARG A 122 25.07 -9.04 -9.29
CA ARG A 122 26.38 -8.62 -8.77
C ARG A 122 26.68 -9.29 -7.42
N ALA A 123 25.71 -9.34 -6.51
CA ALA A 123 25.88 -9.99 -5.21
C ALA A 123 26.11 -11.50 -5.35
N ARG A 124 25.41 -12.19 -6.27
CA ARG A 124 25.62 -13.61 -6.56
C ARG A 124 27.01 -13.86 -7.16
N ALA A 125 27.46 -13.01 -8.08
CA ALA A 125 28.75 -13.16 -8.75
C ALA A 125 29.93 -13.10 -7.76
N LYS A 126 29.79 -12.35 -6.67
CA LYS A 126 30.79 -12.30 -5.59
C LYS A 126 30.91 -13.59 -4.77
N LEU A 127 29.92 -14.49 -4.82
CA LEU A 127 29.90 -15.71 -4.02
C LEU A 127 30.52 -16.89 -4.78
N THR A 128 31.66 -17.38 -4.29
CA THR A 128 32.42 -18.50 -4.86
C THR A 128 32.42 -19.70 -3.91
N LYS A 129 33.01 -20.83 -4.33
CA LYS A 129 33.16 -22.01 -3.45
C LYS A 129 34.13 -21.76 -2.29
N ALA A 130 35.10 -20.87 -2.48
CA ALA A 130 36.11 -20.54 -1.48
C ALA A 130 35.58 -19.61 -0.37
N ASN A 131 34.72 -18.64 -0.70
CA ASN A 131 34.33 -17.58 0.25
C ASN A 131 32.91 -17.72 0.82
N SER A 132 32.16 -18.76 0.42
CA SER A 132 30.76 -18.90 0.81
C SER A 132 30.31 -20.35 0.91
N SER A 133 29.35 -20.58 1.81
CA SER A 133 28.71 -21.88 1.98
C SER A 133 27.77 -22.21 0.81
N LYS A 134 27.51 -23.51 0.61
CA LYS A 134 26.51 -24.01 -0.36
C LYS A 134 25.12 -23.39 -0.11
N LYS A 135 24.73 -23.21 1.16
CA LYS A 135 23.46 -22.58 1.56
C LYS A 135 23.38 -21.12 1.08
N GLN A 136 24.44 -20.32 1.28
CA GLN A 136 24.50 -18.92 0.82
C GLN A 136 24.41 -18.82 -0.71
N ARG A 137 25.14 -19.65 -1.47
CA ARG A 137 25.06 -19.66 -2.94
C ARG A 137 23.68 -20.03 -3.45
N ARG A 138 23.02 -21.04 -2.86
CA ARG A 138 21.65 -21.43 -3.22
C ARG A 138 20.65 -20.31 -2.93
N ALA A 139 20.76 -19.66 -1.78
CA ALA A 139 19.91 -18.53 -1.41
C ALA A 139 20.08 -17.35 -2.38
N ALA A 140 21.32 -17.03 -2.77
CA ALA A 140 21.60 -15.99 -3.77
C ALA A 140 21.02 -16.35 -5.15
N LYS A 141 21.14 -17.61 -5.60
CA LYS A 141 20.51 -18.10 -6.84
C LYS A 141 18.99 -17.93 -6.80
N LYS A 142 18.33 -18.34 -5.70
CA LYS A 142 16.87 -18.16 -5.51
C LYS A 142 16.49 -16.67 -5.52
N LYS A 143 17.28 -15.82 -4.87
CA LYS A 143 17.05 -14.37 -4.85
C LYS A 143 17.12 -13.77 -6.25
N VAL A 144 18.11 -14.14 -7.06
CA VAL A 144 18.22 -13.70 -8.47
C VAL A 144 16.99 -14.13 -9.27
N ALA A 145 16.58 -15.40 -9.18
CA ALA A 145 15.39 -15.91 -9.88
C ALA A 145 14.12 -15.12 -9.50
N ASN A 146 13.89 -14.88 -8.21
CA ASN A 146 12.75 -14.09 -7.75
C ASN A 146 12.79 -12.62 -8.21
N ARG A 147 13.99 -12.03 -8.36
CA ARG A 147 14.13 -10.66 -8.86
C ARG A 147 13.91 -10.58 -10.37
N ARG A 148 14.34 -11.61 -11.10
CA ARG A 148 14.13 -11.73 -12.55
C ARG A 148 12.65 -11.82 -12.88
N LEU A 149 11.92 -12.72 -12.22
CA LEU A 149 10.47 -12.84 -12.41
C LEU A 149 9.75 -11.51 -12.11
N LYS A 150 10.21 -10.75 -11.10
CA LYS A 150 9.63 -9.45 -10.76
C LYS A 150 9.98 -8.34 -11.76
N SER A 151 11.14 -8.39 -12.41
CA SER A 151 11.48 -7.44 -13.46
C SER A 151 10.75 -7.75 -14.76
N GLU A 152 10.61 -9.03 -15.11
CA GLU A 152 9.83 -9.49 -16.27
C GLU A 152 8.37 -9.03 -16.11
N LYS A 153 7.70 -9.38 -15.01
CA LYS A 153 6.33 -8.91 -14.74
C LYS A 153 6.15 -7.38 -14.74
N ALA A 154 7.20 -6.62 -14.41
CA ALA A 154 7.15 -5.17 -14.45
C ALA A 154 7.33 -4.63 -15.88
N ALA A 155 8.11 -5.33 -16.71
CA ALA A 155 8.26 -5.05 -18.14
C ALA A 155 6.97 -5.41 -18.90
N ASP A 156 6.36 -6.57 -18.62
CA ASP A 156 5.10 -6.98 -19.26
C ASP A 156 3.98 -5.98 -18.96
N ARG A 157 3.91 -5.48 -17.71
CA ARG A 157 2.93 -4.44 -17.34
C ARG A 157 3.20 -3.12 -18.06
N LEU A 158 4.46 -2.79 -18.27
CA LEU A 158 4.85 -1.59 -18.99
C LEU A 158 4.43 -1.65 -20.46
N GLU A 159 4.69 -2.80 -21.08
CA GLU A 159 4.34 -3.06 -22.47
C GLU A 159 2.83 -2.98 -22.66
N ARG A 160 2.04 -3.59 -21.77
CA ARG A 160 0.57 -3.48 -21.81
C ARG A 160 0.09 -2.02 -21.71
N ILE A 161 0.69 -1.21 -20.84
CA ILE A 161 0.30 0.20 -20.70
C ILE A 161 0.68 1.01 -21.94
N ARG A 162 1.83 0.71 -22.56
CA ARG A 162 2.25 1.33 -23.83
C ARG A 162 1.29 0.98 -24.96
N GLU A 163 0.94 -0.29 -25.09
CA GLU A 163 -0.02 -0.76 -26.11
C GLU A 163 -1.40 -0.12 -25.93
N GLN A 164 -1.87 0.05 -24.69
CA GLN A 164 -3.12 0.75 -24.40
C GLN A 164 -3.07 2.25 -24.75
N LEU A 165 -1.91 2.89 -24.58
CA LEU A 165 -1.69 4.28 -24.98
C LEU A 165 -1.66 4.42 -26.50
N ASP A 166 -0.93 3.56 -27.19
CA ASP A 166 -0.84 3.58 -28.65
C ASP A 166 -2.20 3.33 -29.31
N ALA A 167 -3.02 2.44 -28.74
CA ALA A 167 -4.39 2.18 -29.19
C ALA A 167 -5.35 3.36 -28.97
N HIS A 168 -5.08 4.21 -27.97
CA HIS A 168 -5.92 5.37 -27.67
C HIS A 168 -5.55 6.60 -28.51
N THR A 169 -4.26 6.77 -28.84
CA THR A 169 -3.75 7.89 -29.65
C THR A 169 -3.97 7.69 -31.17
N GLY A 170 -4.31 6.47 -31.60
CA GLY A 170 -4.44 6.10 -33.02
C GLY A 170 -5.82 6.26 -33.66
N HIS A 171 -6.72 7.08 -33.11
CA HIS A 171 -8.09 7.24 -33.61
C HIS A 171 -8.43 8.67 -34.05
#